data_AF-A0A7V4Q7A0-F1
#
_entry.id   AF-A0A7V4Q7A0-F1
#
_cell.length_a   1.000
_cell.length_b   1.000
_cell.length_c   1.000
_cell.angle_alpha   90.00
_cell.angle_beta   90.00
_cell.angle_gamma   90.00
#
_symmetry.space_group_name_H-M   'P 1'
#
loop_
_entity.id
_entity.type
_entity.pdbx_description
1 polymer ?
#
loop_
_entity_poly.entity_id
_entity_poly.type
_entity_poly.pdbx_seq_one_letter_code
_entity_poly.pdbx_strand_id
1 'polypeptide(L)' 'DYAKKHRLPVNRLHAQGYPSIGCAPCTRAIAEGDHPRAGRWWWEDPEHKECGLHR' A
#
# COMPACT_ATOMS: atom_id res chain seq x y z
N ASP A 1 7.51 -12.76 3.24
CA ASP A 1 7.95 -14.14 3.56
C ASP A 1 6.96 -14.97 4.36
N TYR A 2 6.44 -14.50 5.50
CA TYR A 2 5.53 -15.29 6.34
C TYR A 2 4.30 -15.84 5.61
N ALA A 3 3.55 -14.98 4.91
CA ALA A 3 2.34 -15.38 4.19
C ALA A 3 2.61 -16.50 3.16
N LYS A 4 3.73 -16.44 2.43
CA LYS A 4 4.13 -17.46 1.45
C LYS A 4 4.46 -18.79 2.14
N LYS A 5 5.25 -18.75 3.23
CA LYS A 5 5.62 -19.95 4.00
C LYS A 5 4.40 -20.69 4.54
N HIS A 6 3.40 -19.96 5.00
CA HIS A 6 2.19 -20.51 5.58
C HIS A 6 1.04 -20.69 4.58
N ARG A 7 1.28 -20.45 3.28
CA ARG A 7 0.27 -20.54 2.22
C ARG A 7 -1.00 -19.72 2.52
N LEU A 8 -0.82 -18.56 3.13
CA LEU A 8 -1.93 -17.65 3.42
C LEU A 8 -2.39 -16.98 2.13
N PRO A 9 -3.70 -16.77 1.95
CA PRO A 9 -4.21 -15.97 0.86
C PRO A 9 -3.70 -14.54 1.01
N VAL A 10 -3.22 -13.97 -0.09
CA VAL A 10 -2.77 -12.57 -0.18
C VAL A 10 -3.63 -11.83 -1.19
N ASN A 11 -3.76 -10.51 -1.03
CA ASN A 11 -4.49 -9.71 -2.00
C ASN A 11 -3.77 -9.76 -3.36
N ARG A 12 -4.51 -10.05 -4.44
CA ARG A 12 -3.98 -10.12 -5.82
C ARG A 12 -3.26 -8.83 -6.26
N LEU A 13 -3.65 -7.68 -5.72
CA LEU A 13 -3.06 -6.38 -6.05
C LEU A 13 -1.59 -6.28 -5.64
N HIS A 14 -1.13 -7.06 -4.66
CA HIS A 14 0.30 -7.11 -4.33
C HIS A 14 1.16 -7.54 -5.52
N ALA A 15 0.68 -8.46 -6.36
CA ALA A 15 1.37 -8.88 -7.58
C ALA A 15 1.29 -7.83 -8.71
N GLN A 16 0.46 -6.80 -8.56
CA GLN A 16 0.25 -5.72 -9.53
C GLN A 16 0.96 -4.43 -9.11
N GLY A 17 1.88 -4.49 -8.15
CA GLY A 17 2.66 -3.34 -7.70
C GLY A 17 1.99 -2.50 -6.60
N TYR A 18 0.99 -3.04 -5.89
CA TYR A 18 0.35 -2.38 -4.74
C TYR A 18 0.86 -2.94 -3.40
N PRO A 19 2.01 -2.46 -2.87
CA PRO A 19 2.52 -2.92 -1.58
C PRO A 19 1.72 -2.40 -0.38
N SER A 20 1.03 -1.26 -0.52
CA SER A 20 0.08 -0.73 0.48
C SER A 20 -1.29 -0.53 -0.15
N ILE A 21 -2.34 -1.13 0.43
CA ILE A 21 -3.69 -1.16 -0.12
C ILE A 21 -4.65 -0.46 0.85
N GLY A 22 -5.36 0.56 0.36
CA GLY A 22 -6.45 1.24 1.07
C GLY A 22 -7.70 1.36 0.18
N CYS A 23 -8.43 2.47 0.30
CA CYS A 23 -9.57 2.77 -0.57
C CYS A 23 -9.10 2.93 -2.02
N ALA A 24 -9.92 2.51 -2.98
CA ALA A 24 -9.63 2.58 -4.41
C ALA A 24 -9.15 3.95 -4.91
N PRO A 25 -9.79 5.10 -4.56
CA PRO A 25 -9.33 6.41 -5.07
C PRO A 25 -7.99 6.86 -4.47
N CYS A 26 -7.60 6.34 -3.30
CA CYS A 26 -6.44 6.78 -2.53
C CYS A 26 -5.28 5.78 -2.55
N THR A 27 -5.27 4.87 -3.52
CA THR A 27 -4.27 3.81 -3.63
C THR A 27 -3.86 3.64 -5.08
N ARG A 28 -2.56 3.70 -5.37
CA ARG A 28 -1.98 3.37 -6.67
C ARG A 28 -0.80 2.40 -6.54
N ALA A 29 -0.46 1.75 -7.64
CA ALA A 29 0.78 0.99 -7.75
C ALA A 29 2.00 1.93 -7.66
N ILE A 30 3.14 1.40 -7.24
CA ILE A 30 4.41 2.12 -7.13
C ILE A 30 5.52 1.42 -7.90
N ALA A 31 6.61 2.13 -8.19
CA ALA A 31 7.78 1.54 -8.85
C ALA A 31 8.61 0.72 -7.85
N GLU A 32 9.45 -0.16 -8.39
CA GLU A 32 10.43 -0.87 -7.58
C GLU A 32 11.43 0.12 -6.97
N GLY A 33 11.68 0.00 -5.66
CA GLY A 33 12.52 0.94 -4.90
C GLY A 33 11.79 2.11 -4.25
N ASP A 34 10.53 2.39 -4.64
CA ASP A 34 9.71 3.39 -3.95
C ASP A 34 9.37 2.95 -2.51
N HIS A 35 9.12 3.93 -1.64
CA HIS A 35 8.63 3.64 -0.29
C HIS A 35 7.30 2.86 -0.38
N PRO A 36 7.06 1.79 0.40
CA PRO A 36 5.87 0.94 0.28
C PRO A 36 4.52 1.67 0.39
N ARG A 37 4.48 2.83 1.06
CA ARG A 37 3.29 3.71 1.15
C ARG A 37 3.27 4.87 0.15
N ALA A 38 4.20 4.98 -0.79
CA ALA A 38 4.25 6.07 -1.78
C ALA A 38 3.02 6.10 -2.70
N GLY A 39 2.27 4.99 -2.78
CA GLY A 39 1.00 4.90 -3.51
C GLY A 39 -0.22 5.39 -2.72
N ARG A 40 -0.07 5.72 -1.44
CA ARG A 40 -1.13 6.24 -0.56
C ARG A 40 -0.97 7.75 -0.40
N TRP A 41 -2.07 8.51 -0.55
CA TRP A 41 -2.05 9.98 -0.46
C TRP A 41 -0.96 10.62 -1.33
N TRP A 42 -0.75 10.07 -2.52
CA TRP A 42 0.37 10.42 -3.37
C TRP A 42 0.33 11.86 -3.91
N TRP A 43 -0.81 12.52 -3.76
CA TRP A 43 -1.05 13.92 -4.16
C TRP A 43 -1.13 14.89 -2.96
N GLU A 44 -1.08 14.40 -1.72
CA GLU A 44 -1.26 15.23 -0.52
C GLU A 44 0.08 15.63 0.10
N ASP A 45 0.01 16.60 1.02
CA ASP A 45 1.16 17.09 1.75
C ASP A 45 1.86 15.96 2.55
N PRO A 46 3.20 15.88 2.50
CA PRO A 46 3.94 14.83 3.18
C PRO A 46 3.70 14.70 4.68
N GLU A 47 3.30 15.78 5.37
CA GLU A 47 3.05 15.76 6.83
C GLU A 47 1.80 14.96 7.20
N HIS A 48 0.84 14.78 6.30
CA HIS A 48 -0.49 14.25 6.61
C HIS A 48 -0.76 12.91 5.91
N LYS A 49 0.11 11.92 6.12
CA LYS A 49 -0.01 10.58 5.50
C LYS A 49 -0.65 9.52 6.41
N GLU A 50 -1.40 9.90 7.43
CA GLU A 50 -2.13 8.96 8.28
C GLU A 50 -3.63 9.13 8.14
N CYS A 51 -4.35 8.01 8.04
CA CYS A 51 -5.81 8.04 7.97
C CYS A 51 -6.41 8.24 9.36
N GLY A 52 -7.65 8.71 9.43
CA GLY A 52 -8.36 8.88 10.70
C GLY A 52 -8.65 7.60 11.50
N LEU A 53 -8.27 6.42 11.01
CA LEU A 53 -8.26 5.19 11.81
C LEU A 53 -7.09 5.17 12.81
N HIS A 54 -6.07 5.98 12.55
CA HIS A 54 -4.91 6.11 13.42
C HIS A 54 -5.17 7.32 14.31
N ARG A 55 -5.38 7.09 15.61
CA ARG A 55 -5.51 8.10 16.66
C ARG A 55 -4.52 7.79 17.76
#